data_AF-A0A7S1BTK5-F1
#
_entry.id   AF-A0A7S1BTK5-F1
#
_cell.length_a   1.000
_cell.length_b   1.000
_cell.length_c   1.000
_cell.angle_alpha   90.00
_cell.angle_beta   90.00
_cell.angle_gamma   90.00
#
_symmetry.space_group_name_H-M   'P 1'
#
loop_
_entity.id
_entity.type
_entity.pdbx_description
1 polymer ?
#
loop_
_entity_poly.entity_id
_entity_poly.type
_entity_poly.pdbx_seq_one_letter_code
_entity_poly.pdbx_strand_id
1 'polypeptide(L)'
;IFLTVDSVRFGFREADARNGFDSLPPPHRLVNYDEETKISLKKTYNGKVHKSWDQNSEMMFEQNVTWDDVRWLKAHCGDLPLVVKGIMTAEDALLAVEAGADGVVVSNHGGRQLDGALSSIDALPEVVSAVDGRVPVLLDGGVRRGTDVVKALALGASA
;
A
#
# COMPACT_ATOMS: atom_id res chain seq x y z
N ILE A 1 -4.56 -2.72 11.42
CA ILE A 1 -3.88 -1.71 10.59
C ILE A 1 -3.38 -2.40 9.33
N PHE A 2 -3.65 -1.83 8.16
CA PHE A 2 -2.98 -2.26 6.92
C PHE A 2 -1.92 -1.21 6.58
N LEU A 3 -0.65 -1.54 6.80
CA LEU A 3 0.47 -0.66 6.49
C LEU A 3 0.87 -0.86 5.03
N THR A 4 0.81 0.19 4.23
CA THR A 4 1.22 0.15 2.81
C THR A 4 2.72 0.39 2.69
N VAL A 5 3.46 -0.53 2.09
CA VAL A 5 4.94 -0.46 1.96
C VAL A 5 5.44 -0.27 0.52
N ASP A 6 4.55 -0.28 -0.48
CA ASP A 6 4.87 -0.17 -1.91
C ASP A 6 4.80 1.27 -2.46
N SER A 7 4.68 2.27 -1.57
CA SER A 7 4.35 3.66 -1.91
C SER A 7 5.28 4.70 -1.28
N VAL A 8 6.57 4.38 -1.14
CA VAL A 8 7.62 5.33 -0.71
C VAL A 8 7.77 6.54 -1.64
N ARG A 9 7.36 6.35 -2.89
CA ARG A 9 7.01 7.37 -3.89
C ARG A 9 5.70 6.94 -4.52
N PHE A 10 4.93 7.88 -5.02
CA PHE A 10 3.77 7.53 -5.83
C PHE A 10 4.22 7.11 -7.23
N GLY A 11 3.52 6.14 -7.80
CA GLY A 11 3.67 5.81 -9.21
C GLY A 11 3.16 6.93 -10.10
N PHE A 12 3.83 7.14 -11.23
CA PHE A 12 3.47 8.17 -12.20
C PHE A 12 2.22 7.77 -12.99
N ARG A 13 1.13 8.51 -12.82
CA ARG A 13 -0.17 8.24 -13.45
C ARG A 13 -0.42 9.26 -14.55
N GLU A 14 -0.12 8.89 -15.80
CA GLU A 14 -0.18 9.83 -16.94
C GLU A 14 -1.54 10.52 -17.11
N ALA A 15 -2.65 9.83 -16.81
CA ALA A 15 -3.99 10.41 -16.91
C ALA A 15 -4.18 11.55 -15.90
N ASP A 16 -3.71 11.38 -14.66
CA ASP A 16 -3.82 12.39 -13.61
C ASP A 16 -3.03 13.65 -14.04
N ALA A 17 -1.82 13.46 -14.58
CA ALA A 17 -0.98 14.55 -15.10
C ALA A 17 -1.59 15.26 -16.32
N ARG A 18 -2.18 14.52 -17.27
CA ARG A 18 -2.84 15.09 -18.46
C ARG A 18 -4.11 15.86 -18.11
N ASN A 19 -4.87 15.38 -17.14
CA ASN A 19 -6.15 15.95 -16.73
C ASN A 19 -5.98 17.08 -15.70
N GLY A 20 -4.78 17.27 -15.15
CA GLY A 20 -4.52 18.24 -14.10
C GLY A 20 -5.21 17.89 -12.78
N PHE A 21 -5.28 16.60 -12.46
CA PHE A 21 -5.80 16.14 -11.17
C PHE A 21 -4.74 16.43 -10.09
N ASP A 22 -4.85 17.61 -9.47
CA ASP A 22 -3.88 18.14 -8.49
C ASP A 22 -4.43 18.24 -7.06
N SER A 23 -5.76 18.15 -6.90
CA SER A 23 -6.48 18.35 -5.65
C SER A 23 -7.86 17.69 -5.65
N LEU A 24 -8.43 17.42 -4.47
CA LEU A 24 -9.81 16.96 -4.34
C LEU A 24 -10.77 18.13 -4.61
N PRO A 25 -11.89 17.91 -5.35
CA PRO A 25 -12.85 18.97 -5.62
C PRO A 25 -13.62 19.35 -4.34
N PRO A 26 -13.87 20.63 -4.05
CA PRO A 26 -14.72 21.03 -2.94
C PRO A 26 -16.09 20.34 -2.96
N PRO A 27 -16.65 19.95 -1.80
CA PRO A 27 -16.13 20.12 -0.45
C PRO A 27 -15.23 18.96 0.04
N HIS A 28 -14.78 18.06 -0.84
CA HIS A 28 -14.06 16.84 -0.45
C HIS A 28 -12.63 17.16 0.04
N ARG A 29 -12.20 16.44 1.08
CA ARG A 29 -10.89 16.60 1.74
C ARG A 29 -10.49 15.33 2.51
N LEU A 30 -9.22 15.21 2.89
CA LEU A 30 -8.72 14.12 3.74
C LEU A 30 -8.98 14.42 5.21
N VAL A 31 -10.14 13.99 5.71
CA VAL A 31 -10.67 14.42 7.02
C VAL A 31 -9.79 14.04 8.23
N ASN A 32 -8.99 12.99 8.11
CA ASN A 32 -8.09 12.53 9.18
C ASN A 32 -6.92 13.49 9.45
N TYR A 33 -6.72 14.53 8.62
CA TYR A 33 -5.65 15.52 8.77
C TYR A 33 -6.14 16.89 9.27
N ASP A 34 -7.41 17.01 9.67
CA ASP A 34 -7.97 18.29 10.10
C ASP A 34 -7.37 18.84 11.40
N GLU A 35 -6.96 17.97 12.32
CA GLU A 35 -6.67 18.37 13.71
C GLU A 35 -5.18 18.53 14.04
N GLU A 36 -4.23 18.12 13.17
CA GLU A 36 -2.80 18.20 13.51
C GLU A 36 -1.94 18.96 12.49
N THR A 37 -1.29 19.99 13.04
CA THR A 37 -0.20 20.85 12.55
C THR A 37 -0.58 22.13 11.78
N LYS A 38 -0.23 23.25 12.43
CA LYS A 38 -0.18 24.63 11.91
C LYS A 38 0.84 24.82 10.76
N ILE A 39 1.20 23.77 10.03
CA ILE A 39 1.96 23.82 8.78
C ILE A 39 0.97 23.53 7.64
N SER A 40 0.05 24.47 7.48
CA SER A 40 -0.67 24.79 6.25
C SER A 40 -1.19 23.59 5.44
N LEU A 41 -2.39 23.11 5.78
CA LEU A 41 -3.30 22.40 4.88
C LEU A 41 -3.41 23.07 3.48
N LYS A 42 -3.17 24.39 3.40
CA LYS A 42 -3.07 25.18 2.15
C LYS A 42 -1.80 24.93 1.31
N LYS A 43 -0.72 24.38 1.87
CA LYS A 43 0.56 24.15 1.18
C LYS A 43 0.71 22.69 0.73
N THR A 44 0.17 21.75 1.49
CA THR A 44 0.38 20.32 1.26
C THR A 44 -0.69 19.67 0.38
N TYR A 45 -1.90 20.23 0.34
CA TYR A 45 -3.04 19.62 -0.38
C TYR A 45 -3.69 20.50 -1.45
N ASN A 46 -3.67 21.82 -1.24
CA ASN A 46 -4.16 22.82 -2.20
C ASN A 46 -3.02 23.66 -2.81
N GLY A 47 -1.76 23.27 -2.56
CA GLY A 47 -0.62 23.89 -3.19
C GLY A 47 -0.57 23.48 -4.65
N LYS A 48 -1.06 24.32 -5.56
CA LYS A 48 -0.87 24.19 -7.02
C LYS A 48 0.60 24.42 -7.43
N VAL A 49 1.54 23.83 -6.69
CA VAL A 49 2.98 23.93 -7.00
C VAL A 49 3.29 22.99 -8.16
N HIS A 50 2.65 21.82 -8.19
CA HIS A 50 2.77 20.81 -9.23
C HIS A 50 1.41 20.45 -9.84
N LYS A 51 1.42 19.97 -11.09
CA LYS A 51 0.22 19.67 -11.90
C LYS A 51 -0.44 18.33 -11.58
N SER A 52 0.05 17.60 -10.57
CA SER A 52 -0.40 16.24 -10.29
C SER A 52 -0.43 15.93 -8.78
N TRP A 53 -1.48 15.22 -8.37
CA TRP A 53 -1.80 14.88 -6.98
C TRP A 53 -0.71 14.07 -6.27
N ASP A 54 -0.09 13.15 -6.99
CA ASP A 54 1.04 12.35 -6.54
C ASP A 54 2.19 13.24 -6.03
N GLN A 55 2.60 14.22 -6.83
CA GLN A 55 3.70 15.14 -6.50
C GLN A 55 3.37 16.06 -5.31
N ASN A 56 2.11 16.45 -5.15
CA ASN A 56 1.70 17.30 -4.03
C ASN A 56 1.60 16.49 -2.72
N SER A 57 1.13 15.24 -2.79
CA SER A 57 0.90 14.39 -1.62
C SER A 57 2.15 13.67 -1.11
N GLU A 58 3.15 13.45 -1.96
CA GLU A 58 4.44 12.82 -1.59
C GLU A 58 5.19 13.55 -0.48
N MET A 59 4.99 14.87 -0.33
CA MET A 59 5.64 15.68 0.71
C MET A 59 5.28 15.25 2.14
N MET A 60 4.29 14.38 2.31
CA MET A 60 3.84 13.89 3.62
C MET A 60 4.39 12.53 4.00
N PHE A 61 5.03 11.84 3.08
CA PHE A 61 5.52 10.49 3.32
C PHE A 61 6.97 10.50 3.74
N GLU A 62 7.30 9.67 4.72
CA GLU A 62 8.68 9.27 4.94
C GLU A 62 9.10 8.33 3.79
N GLN A 63 10.30 8.56 3.28
CA GLN A 63 10.78 7.98 2.03
C GLN A 63 11.90 6.98 2.28
N ASN A 64 12.52 7.03 3.46
CA ASN A 64 13.58 6.12 3.89
C ASN A 64 13.06 5.12 4.91
N VAL A 65 11.81 4.67 4.75
CA VAL A 65 11.22 3.65 5.60
C VAL A 65 11.92 2.31 5.41
N THR A 66 12.03 1.56 6.50
CA THR A 66 12.71 0.27 6.58
C THR A 66 11.87 -0.72 7.38
N TRP A 67 12.34 -1.97 7.47
CA TRP A 67 11.72 -2.98 8.33
C TRP A 67 11.77 -2.63 9.83
N ASP A 68 12.66 -1.74 10.26
CA ASP A 68 12.67 -1.23 11.64
C ASP A 68 11.44 -0.37 11.95
N ASP A 69 10.92 0.36 10.96
CA ASP A 69 9.68 1.14 11.11
C ASP A 69 8.45 0.23 11.24
N VAL A 70 8.46 -0.94 10.58
CA VAL A 70 7.42 -1.97 10.75
C VAL A 70 7.47 -2.53 12.17
N ARG A 71 8.66 -2.86 12.68
CA ARG A 71 8.86 -3.32 14.07
C ARG A 71 8.42 -2.27 15.08
N TRP A 72 8.82 -1.02 14.84
CA TRP A 72 8.40 0.11 15.67
C TRP A 72 6.89 0.24 15.68
N LEU A 73 6.22 0.20 14.52
CA LEU A 73 4.77 0.31 14.45
C LEU A 73 4.08 -0.86 15.15
N LYS A 74 4.57 -2.10 14.95
CA LYS A 74 4.06 -3.29 15.64
C LYS A 74 4.15 -3.15 17.17
N ALA A 75 5.23 -2.59 17.68
CA ALA A 75 5.40 -2.34 19.11
C ALA A 75 4.45 -1.26 19.67
N HIS A 76 3.98 -0.32 18.83
CA HIS A 76 3.14 0.82 19.24
C HIS A 76 1.66 0.65 18.90
N CYS A 77 1.28 -0.29 18.03
CA CYS A 77 -0.12 -0.50 17.65
C CYS A 77 -0.94 -1.31 18.67
N GLY A 78 -0.32 -1.72 19.80
CA GLY A 78 -0.98 -2.47 20.86
C GLY A 78 -1.57 -3.79 20.35
N ASP A 79 -2.84 -4.05 20.67
CA ASP A 79 -3.54 -5.29 20.29
C ASP A 79 -4.09 -5.27 18.85
N LEU A 80 -3.92 -4.16 18.10
CA LEU A 80 -4.40 -4.09 16.73
C LEU A 80 -3.50 -4.95 15.82
N PRO A 81 -4.07 -5.88 15.02
CA PRO A 81 -3.29 -6.62 14.04
C PRO A 81 -2.64 -5.70 13.01
N LEU A 82 -1.37 -5.90 12.70
CA LEU A 82 -0.61 -5.19 11.68
C LEU A 82 -0.45 -6.08 10.45
N VAL A 83 -1.13 -5.75 9.36
CA VAL A 83 -1.04 -6.41 8.07
C VAL A 83 -0.16 -5.57 7.14
N VAL A 84 0.88 -6.15 6.57
CA VAL A 84 1.79 -5.44 5.65
C VAL A 84 1.32 -5.62 4.21
N LYS A 85 0.96 -4.52 3.54
CA LYS A 85 0.39 -4.48 2.20
C LYS A 85 1.40 -3.97 1.18
N GLY A 86 1.53 -4.69 0.06
CA GLY A 86 2.44 -4.33 -1.02
C GLY A 86 3.57 -5.34 -1.23
N ILE A 87 3.44 -6.54 -0.65
CA ILE A 87 4.43 -7.61 -0.76
C ILE A 87 4.28 -8.31 -2.10
N MET A 88 5.36 -8.44 -2.86
CA MET A 88 5.33 -9.04 -4.21
C MET A 88 6.39 -10.14 -4.41
N THR A 89 7.20 -10.44 -3.38
CA THR A 89 8.33 -11.37 -3.43
C THR A 89 8.38 -12.24 -2.17
N ALA A 90 9.01 -13.41 -2.28
CA ALA A 90 9.28 -14.28 -1.14
C ALA A 90 10.12 -13.57 -0.07
N GLU A 91 11.17 -12.86 -0.48
CA GLU A 91 12.13 -12.22 0.42
C GLU A 91 11.44 -11.19 1.32
N ASP A 92 10.60 -10.33 0.75
CA ASP A 92 9.89 -9.31 1.54
C ASP A 92 8.78 -9.94 2.40
N ALA A 93 8.19 -11.06 1.97
CA ALA A 93 7.25 -11.80 2.80
C ALA A 93 7.92 -12.37 4.06
N LEU A 94 9.13 -12.91 3.93
CA LEU A 94 9.93 -13.38 5.06
C LEU A 94 10.26 -12.23 6.01
N LEU A 95 10.74 -11.09 5.47
CA LEU A 95 11.09 -9.91 6.26
C LEU A 95 9.87 -9.31 6.97
N ALA A 96 8.69 -9.32 6.34
CA ALA A 96 7.45 -8.87 6.98
C ALA A 96 7.07 -9.75 8.18
N VAL A 97 7.15 -11.08 8.03
CA VAL A 97 6.89 -12.02 9.13
C VAL A 97 7.92 -11.84 10.25
N GLU A 98 9.21 -11.70 9.92
CA GLU A 98 10.28 -11.44 10.89
C GLU A 98 10.14 -10.09 11.61
N ALA A 99 9.55 -9.09 10.95
CA ALA A 99 9.23 -7.80 11.53
C ALA A 99 7.99 -7.82 12.44
N GLY A 100 7.30 -8.97 12.54
CA GLY A 100 6.15 -9.17 13.42
C GLY A 100 4.81 -8.81 12.80
N ALA A 101 4.70 -8.81 11.46
CA ALA A 101 3.40 -8.68 10.80
C ALA A 101 2.46 -9.81 11.23
N ASP A 102 1.18 -9.51 11.42
CA ASP A 102 0.11 -10.48 11.70
C ASP A 102 -0.56 -11.00 10.41
N GLY A 103 -0.10 -10.52 9.25
CA GLY A 103 -0.58 -10.89 7.94
C GLY A 103 0.14 -10.10 6.85
N VAL A 104 0.06 -10.58 5.61
CA VAL A 104 0.59 -9.86 4.44
C VAL A 104 -0.47 -9.77 3.34
N VAL A 105 -0.39 -8.73 2.51
CA VAL A 105 -1.21 -8.60 1.29
C VAL A 105 -0.31 -8.59 0.07
N VAL A 106 -0.53 -9.56 -0.80
CA VAL A 106 0.04 -9.58 -2.16
C VAL A 106 -0.68 -8.53 -2.98
N SER A 107 0.04 -7.43 -3.27
CA SER A 107 -0.53 -6.25 -3.90
C SER A 107 0.54 -5.51 -4.69
N ASN A 108 0.21 -5.14 -5.93
CA ASN A 108 0.98 -4.19 -6.73
C ASN A 108 0.29 -2.81 -6.76
N HIS A 109 -0.45 -2.50 -5.70
CA HIS A 109 -1.26 -1.28 -5.58
C HIS A 109 -2.30 -1.11 -6.70
N GLY A 110 -2.81 -2.21 -7.23
CA GLY A 110 -3.73 -2.19 -8.37
C GLY A 110 -3.09 -1.71 -9.67
N GLY A 111 -1.78 -1.94 -9.84
CA GLY A 111 -1.01 -1.54 -11.03
C GLY A 111 -0.76 -0.04 -11.12
N ARG A 112 -0.72 0.67 -9.98
CA ARG A 112 -0.62 2.14 -9.93
C ARG A 112 0.71 2.68 -9.41
N GLN A 113 1.64 1.79 -9.07
CA GLN A 113 2.93 2.11 -8.46
C GLN A 113 4.07 1.85 -9.45
N LEU A 114 4.67 0.66 -9.43
CA LEU A 114 5.70 0.26 -10.41
C LEU A 114 5.05 -0.47 -11.59
N ASP A 115 5.09 0.14 -12.77
CA ASP A 115 4.64 -0.52 -14.00
C ASP A 115 5.63 -1.62 -14.44
N GLY A 116 5.11 -2.68 -15.05
CA GLY A 116 5.88 -3.88 -15.41
C GLY A 116 6.11 -4.87 -14.26
N ALA A 117 5.62 -4.58 -13.05
CA ALA A 117 5.57 -5.56 -11.97
C ALA A 117 4.64 -6.74 -12.33
N LEU A 118 4.85 -7.88 -11.68
CA LEU A 118 3.98 -9.04 -11.83
C LEU A 118 2.53 -8.72 -11.45
N SER A 119 1.60 -9.50 -11.99
CA SER A 119 0.25 -9.54 -11.46
C SER A 119 0.28 -10.12 -10.04
N SER A 120 -0.61 -9.66 -9.17
CA SER A 120 -0.68 -10.17 -7.79
C SER A 120 -1.00 -11.66 -7.74
N ILE A 121 -1.79 -12.18 -8.67
CA ILE A 121 -2.13 -13.61 -8.73
C ILE A 121 -0.93 -14.48 -9.15
N ASP A 122 -0.03 -13.95 -9.98
CA ASP A 122 1.18 -14.66 -10.39
C ASP A 122 2.25 -14.64 -9.29
N ALA A 123 2.33 -13.55 -8.50
CA ALA A 123 3.23 -13.45 -7.34
C ALA A 123 2.73 -14.23 -6.11
N LEU A 124 1.43 -14.51 -6.03
CA LEU A 124 0.80 -15.13 -4.86
C LEU A 124 1.43 -16.47 -4.43
N PRO A 125 1.66 -17.45 -5.33
CA PRO A 125 2.17 -18.76 -4.91
C PRO A 125 3.56 -18.70 -4.25
N GLU A 126 4.42 -17.81 -4.75
CA GLU A 126 5.75 -17.57 -4.19
C GLU A 126 5.65 -17.02 -2.76
N VAL A 127 4.82 -16.00 -2.55
CA VAL A 127 4.61 -15.38 -1.23
C VAL A 127 3.96 -16.36 -0.25
N VAL A 128 2.94 -17.12 -0.68
CA VAL A 128 2.30 -18.14 0.16
C VAL A 128 3.32 -19.20 0.59
N SER A 129 4.14 -19.68 -0.34
CA SER A 129 5.17 -20.67 -0.04
C SER A 129 6.22 -20.12 0.93
N ALA A 130 6.60 -18.85 0.81
CA ALA A 130 7.56 -18.23 1.71
C ALA A 130 7.00 -18.01 3.12
N VAL A 131 5.73 -17.59 3.23
CA VAL A 131 5.06 -17.39 4.52
C VAL A 131 4.85 -18.71 5.27
N ASP A 132 4.63 -19.81 4.56
CA ASP A 132 4.53 -21.18 5.11
C ASP A 132 3.52 -21.27 6.28
N GLY A 133 2.34 -20.67 6.08
CA GLY A 133 1.24 -20.71 7.05
C GLY A 133 1.47 -19.94 8.36
N ARG A 134 2.60 -19.24 8.53
CA ARG A 134 2.89 -18.47 9.76
C ARG A 134 1.90 -17.34 10.02
N VAL A 135 1.43 -16.69 8.96
CA VAL A 135 0.42 -15.62 8.99
C VAL A 135 -0.51 -15.74 7.78
N PRO A 136 -1.75 -15.20 7.84
CA PRO A 136 -2.62 -15.14 6.66
C PRO A 136 -1.99 -14.31 5.54
N VAL A 137 -2.14 -14.82 4.31
CA VAL A 137 -1.75 -14.14 3.06
C VAL A 137 -3.02 -13.71 2.35
N LEU A 138 -3.19 -12.42 2.10
CA LEU A 138 -4.34 -11.84 1.40
C LEU A 138 -3.92 -11.40 0.00
N LEU A 139 -4.89 -11.17 -0.89
CA LEU A 139 -4.64 -10.69 -2.24
C LEU A 139 -5.54 -9.51 -2.61
N ASP A 140 -4.99 -8.51 -3.31
CA ASP A 140 -5.77 -7.54 -4.08
C ASP A 140 -5.29 -7.45 -5.54
N GLY A 141 -5.93 -6.60 -6.35
CA GLY A 141 -5.56 -6.41 -7.75
C GLY A 141 -6.26 -7.39 -8.69
N GLY A 142 -6.93 -6.88 -9.72
CA GLY A 142 -7.50 -7.70 -10.79
C GLY A 142 -8.71 -8.60 -10.45
N VAL A 143 -9.12 -8.76 -9.17
CA VAL A 143 -10.33 -9.54 -8.81
C VAL A 143 -11.58 -8.85 -9.33
N ARG A 144 -12.30 -9.48 -10.28
CA ARG A 144 -13.52 -8.90 -10.88
C ARG A 144 -14.70 -9.87 -10.92
N ARG A 145 -14.46 -11.17 -10.67
CA ARG A 145 -15.48 -12.23 -10.66
C ARG A 145 -15.28 -13.16 -9.48
N GLY A 146 -16.33 -13.86 -9.09
CA GLY A 146 -16.25 -14.90 -8.06
C GLY A 146 -15.27 -16.02 -8.42
N THR A 147 -15.07 -16.32 -9.70
CA THR A 147 -14.05 -17.27 -10.16
C THR A 147 -12.63 -16.81 -9.89
N ASP A 148 -12.38 -15.50 -9.82
CA ASP A 148 -11.04 -14.97 -9.51
C ASP A 148 -10.74 -15.16 -8.01
N VAL A 149 -11.76 -14.97 -7.16
CA VAL A 149 -11.69 -15.28 -5.72
C VAL A 149 -11.38 -16.77 -5.51
N VAL A 150 -12.11 -17.67 -6.18
CA VAL A 150 -11.86 -19.12 -6.06
C VAL A 150 -10.43 -19.50 -6.48
N LYS A 151 -9.88 -18.87 -7.53
CA LYS A 151 -8.49 -19.09 -7.95
C LYS A 151 -7.50 -18.61 -6.89
N ALA A 152 -7.69 -17.41 -6.35
CA ALA A 152 -6.80 -16.87 -5.32
C ALA A 152 -6.81 -17.76 -4.06
N LEU A 153 -7.98 -18.18 -3.60
CA LEU A 153 -8.11 -19.12 -2.47
C LEU A 153 -7.44 -20.48 -2.77
N ALA A 154 -7.63 -21.01 -3.98
CA ALA A 154 -7.00 -22.26 -4.40
C ALA A 154 -5.46 -22.18 -4.48
N LEU A 155 -4.92 -20.98 -4.70
CA LEU A 155 -3.48 -20.70 -4.69
C LEU A 155 -2.95 -20.33 -3.29
N GLY A 156 -3.79 -20.37 -2.26
CA GLY A 156 -3.40 -20.23 -0.86
C GLY A 156 -3.63 -18.85 -0.24
N ALA A 157 -4.31 -17.94 -0.93
CA ALA A 157 -4.82 -16.73 -0.26
C ALA A 157 -5.86 -17.11 0.81
N SER A 158 -5.90 -16.34 1.90
CA SER A 158 -6.86 -16.48 3.00
C SER A 158 -8.15 -15.69 2.77
N ALA A 159 -8.11 -14.67 1.92
CA ALA A 159 -9.28 -13.91 1.42
C ALA A 159 -8.95 -13.23 0.09
#